data_AF-A0A024A8E0-F1
#
_entry.id   AF-A0A024A8E0-F1
#
_cell.length_a   1.000
_cell.length_b   1.000
_cell.length_c   1.000
_cell.angle_alpha   90.00
_cell.angle_beta   90.00
_cell.angle_gamma   90.00
#
_symmetry.space_group_name_H-M   'P 1'
#
loop_
_entity.id
_entity.type
_entity.pdbx_description
1 polymer ?
#
loop_
_entity_poly.entity_id
_entity_poly.type
_entity_poly.pdbx_seq_one_letter_code
_entity_poly.pdbx_strand_id
1 'polypeptide(L)'
;LTVLTEMGVVVEKHHHEVASAQHELGVKFDTLVRNADKMQIYKYVVHQVANAYGKTATFMPKPVYGDNGSGMHVHQSIWKDGKPTFAGDEYAGLSESCLYYIGGIIKHAKAINAFTNPTTNSYKRLVPGYEAPVLLAYSARNRSASCRIPFGSNPKAKRVEVRFPDPAQNPYLGFAAML
;
A
#
# COMPACT_ATOMS: atom_id res chain seq x y z
N LEU A 1 -15.55 7.50 8.83
CA LEU A 1 -15.95 7.31 7.41
C LEU A 1 -16.42 8.63 6.80
N THR A 2 -17.40 9.29 7.40
CA THR A 2 -17.99 10.56 6.94
C THR A 2 -16.97 11.70 6.79
N VAL A 3 -16.14 11.93 7.81
CA VAL A 3 -15.16 13.05 7.82
C VAL A 3 -14.14 12.95 6.67
N LEU A 4 -13.70 11.74 6.30
CA LEU A 4 -12.80 11.57 5.15
C LEU A 4 -13.49 11.94 3.84
N THR A 5 -14.73 11.49 3.66
CA THR A 5 -15.54 11.81 2.48
C THR A 5 -15.82 13.30 2.38
N GLU A 6 -16.11 13.97 3.51
CA GLU A 6 -16.29 15.43 3.58
C GLU A 6 -15.02 16.20 3.16
N MET A 7 -13.84 15.62 3.38
CA MET A 7 -12.55 16.14 2.93
C MET A 7 -12.13 15.63 1.53
N GLY A 8 -13.04 15.02 0.77
CA GLY A 8 -12.80 14.58 -0.62
C GLY A 8 -12.08 13.23 -0.76
N VAL A 9 -11.91 12.47 0.33
CA VAL A 9 -11.32 11.12 0.31
C VAL A 9 -12.44 10.08 0.31
N VAL A 10 -12.71 9.49 -0.86
CA VAL A 10 -13.74 8.45 -1.01
C VAL A 10 -13.26 7.13 -0.38
N VAL A 11 -13.94 6.69 0.67
CA VAL A 11 -13.67 5.41 1.36
C VAL A 11 -14.54 4.30 0.76
N GLU A 12 -13.92 3.18 0.41
CA GLU A 12 -14.58 2.01 -0.18
C GLU A 12 -14.80 0.88 0.83
N LYS A 13 -13.95 0.80 1.86
CA LYS A 13 -14.01 -0.28 2.86
C LYS A 13 -13.56 0.23 4.23
N HIS A 14 -14.09 -0.35 5.29
CA HIS A 14 -13.61 -0.17 6.65
C HIS A 14 -13.75 -1.49 7.42
N HIS A 15 -12.70 -1.91 8.11
CA HIS A 15 -12.74 -3.08 8.97
C HIS A 15 -11.67 -3.04 10.06
N HIS A 16 -11.89 -3.85 11.10
CA HIS A 16 -10.84 -4.24 12.02
C HIS A 16 -9.79 -5.08 11.27
N GLU A 17 -8.53 -4.86 11.59
CA GLU A 17 -7.39 -5.60 11.06
C GLU A 17 -6.95 -6.69 12.04
N VAL A 18 -5.86 -7.40 11.75
CA VAL A 18 -5.46 -8.58 12.53
C VAL A 18 -5.07 -8.26 13.98
N ALA A 19 -4.36 -7.14 14.22
CA ALA A 19 -3.87 -6.79 15.57
C ALA A 19 -4.94 -6.13 16.45
N SER A 20 -4.78 -6.26 17.76
CA SER A 20 -5.80 -5.99 18.81
C SER A 20 -6.53 -4.63 18.75
N ALA A 21 -5.90 -3.61 18.17
CA ALA A 21 -6.48 -2.27 18.00
C ALA A 21 -6.16 -1.67 16.62
N GLN A 22 -5.97 -2.52 15.61
CA GLN A 22 -5.58 -2.13 14.26
C GLN A 22 -6.82 -2.05 13.37
N HIS A 23 -6.96 -0.98 12.60
CA HIS A 23 -8.09 -0.79 11.68
C HIS A 23 -7.57 -0.34 10.32
N GLU A 24 -8.26 -0.73 9.25
CA GLU A 24 -7.98 -0.30 7.89
C GLU A 24 -9.22 0.36 7.27
N LEU A 25 -9.00 1.49 6.59
CA LEU A 25 -9.96 2.07 5.67
C LEU A 25 -9.37 2.04 4.26
N GLY A 26 -10.03 1.33 3.35
CA GLY A 26 -9.66 1.26 1.94
C GLY A 26 -10.15 2.51 1.21
N VAL A 27 -9.26 3.19 0.49
CA VAL A 27 -9.56 4.46 -0.21
C VAL A 27 -9.54 4.23 -1.72
N LYS A 28 -10.47 4.87 -2.43
CA LYS A 28 -10.51 4.84 -3.89
C LYS A 28 -9.25 5.49 -4.48
N PHE A 29 -8.60 4.79 -5.39
CA PHE A 29 -7.38 5.22 -6.06
C PHE A 29 -7.54 6.54 -6.82
N ASP A 30 -6.41 7.19 -7.12
CA ASP A 30 -6.29 8.43 -7.89
C ASP A 30 -4.93 8.45 -8.63
N THR A 31 -4.63 9.57 -9.29
CA THR A 31 -3.27 9.83 -9.82
C THR A 31 -2.25 9.97 -8.69
N LEU A 32 -0.97 9.79 -9.01
CA LEU A 32 0.13 9.67 -8.03
C LEU A 32 0.11 10.77 -6.96
N VAL A 33 0.14 12.04 -7.38
CA VAL A 33 0.18 13.18 -6.45
C VAL A 33 -1.10 13.29 -5.63
N ARG A 34 -2.26 13.12 -6.28
CA ARG A 34 -3.56 13.18 -5.60
C ARG A 34 -3.70 12.07 -4.55
N ASN A 35 -3.18 10.87 -4.82
CA ASN A 35 -3.16 9.79 -3.85
C ASN A 35 -2.23 10.11 -2.65
N ALA A 36 -1.12 10.81 -2.88
CA ALA A 36 -0.26 11.27 -1.79
C ALA A 36 -0.97 12.33 -0.94
N ASP A 37 -1.68 13.28 -1.56
CA ASP A 37 -2.51 14.27 -0.87
C ASP A 37 -3.57 13.57 0.00
N LYS A 38 -4.29 12.58 -0.58
CA LYS A 38 -5.28 11.77 0.14
C LYS A 38 -4.67 11.06 1.35
N MET A 39 -3.44 10.55 1.25
CA MET A 39 -2.77 9.90 2.37
C MET A 39 -2.48 10.88 3.52
N GLN A 40 -2.13 12.13 3.21
CA GLN A 40 -1.95 13.16 4.24
C GLN A 40 -3.27 13.51 4.93
N ILE A 41 -4.35 13.71 4.16
CA ILE A 41 -5.70 13.94 4.69
C ILE A 41 -6.14 12.74 5.54
N TYR A 42 -5.89 11.52 5.07
CA TYR A 42 -6.20 10.29 5.80
C TYR A 42 -5.58 10.28 7.20
N LYS A 43 -4.25 10.48 7.29
CA LYS A 43 -3.56 10.47 8.58
C LYS A 43 -4.09 11.58 9.49
N TYR A 44 -4.31 12.77 8.93
CA TYR A 44 -4.84 13.90 9.68
C TYR A 44 -6.22 13.59 10.28
N VAL A 45 -7.17 13.13 9.45
CA VAL A 45 -8.52 12.79 9.91
C VAL A 45 -8.48 11.69 10.97
N VAL A 46 -7.70 10.62 10.77
CA VAL A 46 -7.60 9.53 11.75
C VAL A 46 -7.07 10.04 13.09
N HIS A 47 -6.02 10.87 13.08
CA HIS A 47 -5.51 11.46 14.33
C HIS A 47 -6.54 12.37 15.01
N GLN A 48 -7.20 13.25 14.25
CA GLN A 48 -8.15 14.21 14.83
C GLN A 48 -9.42 13.56 15.34
N VAL A 49 -9.96 12.57 14.62
CA VAL A 49 -11.12 11.82 15.07
C VAL A 49 -10.76 10.97 16.29
N ALA A 50 -9.59 10.31 16.32
CA ALA A 50 -9.15 9.60 17.52
C ALA A 50 -9.07 10.54 18.72
N ASN A 51 -8.43 11.71 18.54
CA ASN A 51 -8.28 12.72 19.59
C ASN A 51 -9.61 13.26 20.10
N ALA A 52 -10.57 13.56 19.20
CA ALA A 52 -11.91 14.03 19.55
C ALA A 52 -12.70 13.02 20.41
N TYR A 53 -12.38 11.73 20.29
CA TYR A 53 -12.97 10.65 21.08
C TYR A 53 -12.10 10.23 22.29
N GLY A 54 -11.12 11.06 22.69
CA GLY A 54 -10.26 10.81 23.84
C GLY A 54 -9.28 9.64 23.64
N LYS A 55 -8.93 9.34 22.39
CA LYS A 55 -7.97 8.29 22.01
C LYS A 55 -6.76 8.90 21.30
N THR A 56 -5.72 8.09 21.13
CA THR A 56 -4.59 8.40 20.26
C THR A 56 -4.47 7.32 19.19
N ALA A 57 -4.17 7.73 17.96
CA ALA A 57 -3.94 6.82 16.84
C ALA A 57 -2.49 6.98 16.36
N THR A 58 -1.92 5.91 15.82
CA THR A 58 -0.57 5.92 15.28
C THR A 58 -0.49 5.13 13.99
N PHE A 59 0.37 5.61 13.09
CA PHE A 59 0.71 4.99 11.83
C PHE A 59 2.10 4.32 11.87
N MET A 60 2.67 4.13 13.07
CA MET A 60 3.94 3.43 13.23
C MET A 60 3.86 2.00 12.65
N PRO A 61 4.92 1.51 11.98
CA PRO A 61 4.87 0.22 11.29
C PRO A 61 4.73 -0.98 12.24
N LYS A 62 5.26 -0.88 13.46
CA LYS A 62 5.25 -1.96 14.46
C LYS A 62 5.19 -1.35 15.87
N PRO A 63 4.00 -0.96 16.35
CA PRO A 63 3.85 -0.39 17.69
C PRO A 63 3.92 -1.45 18.80
N VAL A 64 3.59 -2.71 18.47
CA VAL A 64 3.51 -3.82 19.43
C VAL A 64 4.38 -4.98 18.93
N TYR A 65 5.24 -5.50 19.81
CA TYR A 65 6.00 -6.72 19.56
C TYR A 65 5.08 -7.94 19.69
N GLY A 66 5.26 -8.95 18.84
CA GLY A 66 4.48 -10.19 18.92
C GLY A 66 3.12 -10.17 18.22
N ASP A 67 2.63 -9.00 17.76
CA ASP A 67 1.35 -8.83 17.05
C ASP A 67 1.58 -8.21 15.64
N ASN A 68 0.56 -8.16 14.78
CA ASN A 68 0.70 -7.62 13.41
C ASN A 68 1.15 -6.15 13.38
N GLY A 69 1.90 -5.80 12.32
CA GLY A 69 2.33 -4.42 12.04
C GLY A 69 1.45 -3.73 11.01
N SER A 70 1.56 -2.42 10.90
CA SER A 70 0.85 -1.61 9.91
C SER A 70 1.67 -1.45 8.63
N GLY A 71 1.12 -1.96 7.52
CA GLY A 71 1.64 -1.75 6.17
C GLY A 71 0.91 -0.61 5.45
N MET A 72 1.49 -0.18 4.33
CA MET A 72 0.83 0.69 3.37
C MET A 72 0.92 0.00 2.02
N HIS A 73 0.00 -0.94 1.76
CA HIS A 73 -0.01 -1.68 0.50
C HIS A 73 -0.34 -0.71 -0.65
N VAL A 74 0.57 -0.60 -1.62
CA VAL A 74 0.44 0.37 -2.71
C VAL A 74 0.03 -0.35 -3.98
N HIS A 75 -1.20 -0.12 -4.41
CA HIS A 75 -1.75 -0.64 -5.65
C HIS A 75 -1.39 0.30 -6.81
N GLN A 76 -0.73 -0.23 -7.85
CA GLN A 76 -0.20 0.56 -8.96
C GLN A 76 -0.67 0.02 -10.31
N SER A 77 -1.07 0.93 -11.19
CA SER A 77 -1.41 0.66 -12.59
C SER A 77 -1.07 1.87 -13.45
N ILE A 78 -0.46 1.66 -14.61
CA ILE A 78 -0.19 2.73 -15.58
C ILE A 78 -1.28 2.77 -16.65
N TRP A 79 -1.73 3.98 -16.97
CA TRP A 79 -2.75 4.25 -17.97
C TRP A 79 -2.21 5.16 -19.05
N LYS A 80 -2.58 4.89 -20.30
CA LYS A 80 -2.23 5.71 -21.46
C LYS A 80 -3.46 5.87 -22.32
N ASP A 81 -3.77 7.11 -22.70
CA ASP A 81 -4.92 7.44 -23.56
C ASP A 81 -6.25 6.82 -23.07
N GLY A 82 -6.46 6.84 -21.75
CA GLY A 82 -7.67 6.30 -21.10
C GLY A 82 -7.73 4.76 -21.03
N LYS A 83 -6.67 4.05 -21.40
CA LYS A 83 -6.60 2.58 -21.37
C LYS A 83 -5.57 2.07 -20.36
N PRO A 84 -5.88 1.00 -19.60
CA PRO A 84 -4.93 0.38 -18.68
C PRO A 84 -3.84 -0.34 -19.50
N THR A 85 -2.58 -0.13 -19.13
CA THR A 85 -1.42 -0.74 -19.82
C THR A 85 -0.93 -2.02 -19.15
N PHE A 86 -1.41 -2.33 -17.94
CA PHE A 86 -0.95 -3.46 -17.12
C PHE A 86 -1.72 -4.76 -17.38
N ALA A 87 -2.83 -4.71 -18.12
CA ALA A 87 -3.57 -5.89 -18.54
C ALA A 87 -2.98 -6.47 -19.83
N GLY A 88 -2.87 -7.79 -19.90
CA GLY A 88 -2.37 -8.53 -21.06
C GLY A 88 -2.59 -10.03 -20.87
N ASP A 89 -1.87 -10.83 -21.64
CA ASP A 89 -2.08 -12.29 -21.73
C ASP A 89 -0.98 -13.10 -21.02
N GLU A 90 -0.09 -12.44 -20.29
CA GLU A 90 0.99 -13.07 -19.53
C GLU A 90 0.50 -13.61 -18.18
N TYR A 91 1.44 -14.00 -17.32
CA TYR A 91 1.17 -14.51 -15.97
C TYR A 91 0.10 -13.70 -15.23
N ALA A 92 -0.97 -14.38 -14.80
CA ALA A 92 -2.11 -13.79 -14.07
C ALA A 92 -2.86 -12.67 -14.84
N GLY A 93 -2.79 -12.66 -16.17
CA GLY A 93 -3.43 -11.67 -17.04
C GLY A 93 -2.74 -10.31 -17.01
N LEU A 94 -1.43 -10.31 -16.76
CA LEU A 94 -0.60 -9.11 -16.84
C LEU A 94 -0.11 -8.89 -18.27
N SER A 95 0.26 -7.65 -18.58
CA SER A 95 1.08 -7.35 -19.76
C SER A 95 2.56 -7.59 -19.47
N GLU A 96 3.36 -7.76 -20.52
CA GLU A 96 4.82 -7.78 -20.43
C GLU A 96 5.36 -6.49 -19.78
N SER A 97 4.79 -5.33 -20.10
CA SER A 97 5.18 -4.05 -19.50
C SER A 97 4.95 -4.03 -17.98
N CYS A 98 3.88 -4.67 -17.48
CA CYS A 98 3.67 -4.81 -16.05
C CYS A 98 4.71 -5.76 -15.42
N LEU A 99 5.09 -6.84 -16.10
CA LEU A 99 6.15 -7.73 -15.61
C LEU A 99 7.49 -7.02 -15.53
N TYR A 100 7.85 -6.19 -16.52
CA TYR A 100 9.06 -5.36 -16.46
C TYR A 100 8.99 -4.31 -15.34
N TYR A 101 7.82 -3.70 -15.15
CA TYR A 101 7.60 -2.77 -14.04
C TYR A 101 7.84 -3.45 -12.67
N ILE A 102 7.28 -4.65 -12.47
CA ILE A 102 7.53 -5.49 -11.28
C ILE A 102 9.03 -5.83 -11.16
N GLY A 103 9.68 -6.18 -12.27
CA GLY A 103 11.11 -6.44 -12.32
C GLY A 103 11.95 -5.24 -11.84
N GLY A 104 11.58 -4.02 -12.23
CA GLY A 104 12.19 -2.78 -11.75
C GLY A 104 12.03 -2.58 -10.25
N ILE A 105 10.81 -2.76 -9.73
CA ILE A 105 10.52 -2.70 -8.28
C ILE A 105 11.40 -3.69 -7.53
N ILE A 106 11.49 -4.95 -7.97
CA ILE A 106 12.28 -5.99 -7.30
C ILE A 106 13.77 -5.67 -7.37
N LYS A 107 14.28 -5.27 -8.55
CA LYS A 107 15.69 -4.92 -8.77
C LYS A 107 16.13 -3.78 -7.86
N HIS A 108 15.28 -2.78 -7.65
CA HIS A 108 15.60 -1.57 -6.89
C HIS A 108 15.03 -1.56 -5.47
N ALA A 109 14.41 -2.65 -5.00
CA ALA A 109 13.68 -2.71 -3.72
C ALA A 109 14.48 -2.20 -2.51
N LYS A 110 15.78 -2.52 -2.43
CA LYS A 110 16.65 -2.04 -1.35
C LYS A 110 16.81 -0.51 -1.34
N ALA A 111 16.89 0.12 -2.51
CA ALA A 111 16.95 1.58 -2.63
C ALA A 111 15.58 2.20 -2.37
N ILE A 112 14.51 1.60 -2.90
CA ILE A 112 13.12 2.03 -2.67
C ILE A 112 12.79 2.04 -1.17
N ASN A 113 13.26 1.04 -0.40
CA ASN A 113 13.05 0.96 1.05
C ASN A 113 13.55 2.19 1.83
N ALA A 114 14.56 2.92 1.33
CA ALA A 114 14.98 4.17 1.97
C ALA A 114 13.87 5.23 1.98
N PHE A 115 12.94 5.15 1.03
CA PHE A 115 11.80 6.06 0.91
C PHE A 115 10.51 5.43 1.44
N THR A 116 10.27 4.14 1.18
CA THR A 116 9.02 3.46 1.54
C THR A 116 9.01 2.86 2.96
N ASN A 117 10.19 2.71 3.56
CA ASN A 117 10.41 2.15 4.90
C ASN A 117 11.47 2.96 5.65
N PRO A 118 11.28 4.28 5.82
CA PRO A 118 12.36 5.21 6.16
C PRO A 118 12.75 5.20 7.65
N THR A 119 12.12 4.36 8.49
CA THR A 119 12.35 4.37 9.93
C THR A 119 12.99 3.06 10.39
N THR A 120 13.73 3.10 11.50
CA THR A 120 14.21 1.87 12.15
C THR A 120 13.05 0.96 12.56
N ASN A 121 11.89 1.54 12.92
CA ASN A 121 10.68 0.82 13.27
C ASN A 121 10.09 0.03 12.09
N SER A 122 10.27 0.51 10.85
CA SER A 122 9.87 -0.20 9.62
C SER A 122 10.47 -1.60 9.56
N TYR A 123 11.75 -1.73 9.94
CA TYR A 123 12.47 -3.01 9.93
C TYR A 123 12.14 -3.91 11.12
N LYS A 124 11.35 -3.43 12.10
CA LYS A 124 10.73 -4.28 13.12
C LYS A 124 9.42 -4.91 12.63
N ARG A 125 8.80 -4.33 11.59
CA ARG A 125 7.66 -4.93 10.87
C ARG A 125 8.12 -5.98 9.88
N LEU A 126 9.18 -5.71 9.11
CA LEU A 126 9.70 -6.58 8.04
C LEU A 126 10.48 -7.79 8.59
N VAL A 127 9.81 -8.62 9.39
CA VAL A 127 10.30 -9.89 9.93
C VAL A 127 9.32 -11.01 9.56
N PRO A 128 9.79 -12.26 9.41
CA PRO A 128 8.90 -13.39 9.10
C PRO A 128 7.78 -13.57 10.16
N GLY A 129 6.61 -14.06 9.73
CA GLY A 129 5.55 -14.52 10.65
C GLY A 129 4.35 -13.58 10.86
N TYR A 130 4.35 -12.37 10.30
CA TYR A 130 3.29 -11.35 10.53
C TYR A 130 2.69 -10.77 9.24
N GLU A 131 2.54 -11.58 8.20
CA GLU A 131 2.14 -11.16 6.84
C GLU A 131 3.01 -10.06 6.19
N ALA A 132 4.13 -9.69 6.81
CA ALA A 132 5.09 -8.74 6.28
C ALA A 132 5.93 -9.39 5.17
N PRO A 133 6.02 -8.78 3.98
CA PRO A 133 6.72 -9.38 2.86
C PRO A 133 8.23 -9.21 2.99
N VAL A 134 8.92 -10.28 3.34
CA VAL A 134 10.40 -10.32 3.36
C VAL A 134 10.99 -10.98 2.11
N LEU A 135 10.15 -11.61 1.29
CA LEU A 135 10.57 -12.26 0.04
C LEU A 135 10.40 -11.31 -1.14
N LEU A 136 11.51 -10.95 -1.76
CA LEU A 136 11.56 -10.17 -3.00
C LEU A 136 11.13 -11.04 -4.19
N ALA A 137 9.82 -11.21 -4.32
CA ALA A 137 9.17 -12.03 -5.35
C ALA A 137 7.81 -11.42 -5.71
N TYR A 138 7.21 -11.93 -6.79
CA TYR A 138 5.83 -11.64 -7.13
C TYR A 138 4.97 -12.90 -7.20
N SER A 139 3.69 -12.79 -6.84
CA SER A 139 2.75 -13.92 -6.88
C SER A 139 1.30 -13.45 -6.92
N ALA A 140 0.45 -14.20 -7.64
CA ALA A 140 -1.00 -13.98 -7.64
C ALA A 140 -1.70 -14.50 -6.37
N ARG A 141 -1.07 -15.40 -5.60
CA ARG A 141 -1.70 -16.05 -4.43
C ARG A 141 -0.91 -15.90 -3.14
N ASN A 142 0.42 -15.85 -3.22
CA ASN A 142 1.27 -15.84 -2.03
C ASN A 142 1.26 -14.47 -1.35
N ARG A 143 0.72 -14.41 -0.11
CA ARG A 143 0.72 -13.20 0.72
C ARG A 143 2.08 -12.90 1.36
N SER A 144 3.07 -13.76 1.21
CA SER A 144 4.44 -13.52 1.68
C SER A 144 5.31 -12.79 0.64
N ALA A 145 4.81 -12.65 -0.60
CA ALA A 145 5.52 -11.99 -1.69
C ALA A 145 5.45 -10.46 -1.57
N SER A 146 6.55 -9.78 -1.89
CA SER A 146 6.64 -8.31 -1.92
C SER A 146 5.71 -7.66 -2.94
N CYS A 147 5.47 -8.32 -4.06
CA CYS A 147 4.57 -7.86 -5.11
C CYS A 147 3.41 -8.86 -5.28
N ARG A 148 2.21 -8.50 -4.84
CA ARG A 148 1.02 -9.33 -5.05
C ARG A 148 0.31 -8.90 -6.33
N ILE A 149 -0.25 -9.86 -7.05
CA ILE A 149 -1.14 -9.59 -8.19
C ILE A 149 -2.57 -9.90 -7.72
N PRO A 150 -3.41 -8.87 -7.47
CA PRO A 150 -4.77 -9.08 -7.00
C PRO A 150 -5.58 -9.92 -7.98
N PHE A 151 -6.41 -10.83 -7.44
CA PHE A 151 -7.30 -11.64 -8.24
C PHE A 151 -8.39 -10.77 -8.89
N GLY A 152 -8.65 -11.01 -10.17
CA GLY A 152 -9.70 -10.31 -10.93
C GLY A 152 -9.54 -10.48 -12.43
N SER A 153 -10.66 -10.63 -13.13
CA SER A 153 -10.72 -10.80 -14.59
C SER A 153 -10.88 -9.49 -15.34
N ASN A 154 -11.32 -8.40 -14.69
CA ASN A 154 -11.52 -7.11 -15.35
C ASN A 154 -10.17 -6.45 -15.71
N PRO A 155 -9.87 -6.21 -17.00
CA PRO A 155 -8.63 -5.55 -17.42
C PRO A 155 -8.42 -4.17 -16.80
N LYS A 156 -9.51 -3.41 -16.56
CA LYS A 156 -9.45 -2.08 -15.93
C LYS A 156 -9.06 -2.12 -14.45
N ALA A 157 -9.18 -3.28 -13.81
CA ALA A 157 -8.78 -3.46 -12.41
C ALA A 157 -7.38 -4.09 -12.27
N LYS A 158 -6.70 -4.40 -13.38
CA LYS A 158 -5.40 -5.07 -13.36
C LYS A 158 -4.31 -4.13 -12.85
N ARG A 159 -3.55 -4.59 -11.86
CA ARG A 159 -2.59 -3.80 -11.08
C ARG A 159 -1.59 -4.71 -10.36
N VAL A 160 -0.48 -4.15 -9.91
CA VAL A 160 0.41 -4.75 -8.91
C VAL A 160 0.14 -4.13 -7.54
N GLU A 161 0.23 -4.92 -6.49
CA GLU A 161 0.22 -4.46 -5.11
C GLU A 161 1.62 -4.64 -4.50
N VAL A 162 2.30 -3.53 -4.23
CA VAL A 162 3.61 -3.51 -3.57
C VAL A 162 3.38 -3.41 -2.06
N ARG A 163 3.81 -4.42 -1.31
CA ARG A 163 3.35 -4.66 0.09
C ARG A 163 4.35 -4.30 1.18
N PHE A 164 5.63 -4.15 0.81
CA PHE A 164 6.66 -3.76 1.77
C PHE A 164 6.52 -2.34 2.32
N PRO A 165 6.01 -1.32 1.59
CA PRO A 165 5.91 0.04 2.10
C PRO A 165 5.07 0.10 3.38
N ASP A 166 5.38 1.05 4.25
CA ASP A 166 4.64 1.28 5.48
C ASP A 166 4.21 2.74 5.63
N PRO A 167 3.25 3.05 6.53
CA PRO A 167 2.70 4.38 6.62
C PRO A 167 3.66 5.43 7.20
N ALA A 168 4.87 5.06 7.65
CA ALA A 168 5.85 6.04 8.11
C ALA A 168 6.53 6.78 6.95
N GLN A 169 6.40 6.27 5.72
CA GLN A 169 6.90 6.96 4.54
C GLN A 169 6.29 8.34 4.33
N ASN A 170 7.07 9.20 3.68
CA ASN A 170 6.52 10.34 2.96
C ASN A 170 5.86 9.79 1.67
N PRO A 171 4.52 9.90 1.51
CA PRO A 171 3.84 9.27 0.38
C PRO A 171 4.26 9.83 -0.97
N TYR A 172 4.65 11.11 -1.04
CA TYR A 172 5.14 11.70 -2.29
C TYR A 172 6.45 11.04 -2.74
N LEU A 173 7.40 10.90 -1.82
CA LEU A 173 8.71 10.29 -2.12
C LEU A 173 8.59 8.79 -2.35
N GLY A 174 7.82 8.09 -1.52
CA GLY A 174 7.63 6.65 -1.65
C GLY A 174 6.93 6.28 -2.96
N PHE A 175 5.90 7.01 -3.37
CA PHE A 175 5.23 6.79 -4.65
C PHE A 175 6.12 7.14 -5.83
N ALA A 176 6.85 8.25 -5.77
CA ALA A 176 7.80 8.62 -6.83
C ALA A 176 8.94 7.61 -6.98
N ALA A 177 9.47 7.08 -5.87
CA ALA A 177 10.54 6.07 -5.90
C ALA A 177 10.11 4.72 -6.49
N MET A 178 8.80 4.41 -6.44
CA MET A 178 8.25 3.20 -7.04
C MET A 178 7.87 3.36 -8.52
N LEU A 179 7.66 4.59 -9.00
CA LEU A 179 7.33 4.87 -10.41
C LEU A 179 8.57 4.84 -11.29
#